data_AF-A0A2V5J5Z6-F1
#
_entry.id   AF-A0A2V5J5Z6-F1
#
_cell.length_a   1.000
_cell.length_b   1.000
_cell.length_c   1.000
_cell.angle_alpha   90.00
_cell.angle_beta   90.00
_cell.angle_gamma   90.00
#
_symmetry.space_group_name_H-M   'P 1'
#
loop_
_entity.id
_entity.type
_entity.pdbx_description
1 polymer ?
#
loop_
_entity_poly.entity_id
_entity_poly.type
_entity_poly.pdbx_seq_one_letter_code
_entity_poly.pdbx_strand_id
1 'polypeptide(L)'
;MKWLLIFALLFGAIDASNAAEESLGTKIKKILEPTPTPARKHRKSSAKKATPTPSPTALPKRKKASPTPSPSPTSKAKSKRKKASPTPTPSESPSETETPSPTPAERPTPSPPERAAPGKKAWPNVSLSPGELIDYDTYPSKVRQILDAGLALTKQNLGYTYGSADPKNGGMDCSGFIYYVLQQNGFPDVPRDSSQQYVWVRKAGDFNAVLSRKEDSFELDDLKPGDLLFWRGTYNIDRDPPITHTMIYLGREKRTNKRVMVGSSDGRTYDGKQRWGVSVFDFKLPPPPKSGDAKISPVFVGYGRIPGLAEE
;
A
#
# COMPACT_ATOMS: atom_id res chain seq x y z
N MET A 1 2.37 37.43 53.88
CA MET A 1 3.32 37.09 54.96
C MET A 1 3.46 35.56 54.97
N LYS A 2 4.17 34.93 54.02
CA LYS A 2 5.60 34.61 53.96
C LYS A 2 6.24 34.32 55.33
N TRP A 3 6.30 33.03 55.68
CA TRP A 3 7.27 32.49 56.63
C TRP A 3 8.06 31.37 55.95
N LEU A 4 9.38 31.45 56.13
CA LEU A 4 10.46 30.72 55.49
C LEU A 4 11.08 29.75 56.51
N LEU A 5 11.92 28.84 56.01
CA LEU A 5 13.00 28.09 56.69
C LEU A 5 12.54 26.84 57.49
N ILE A 6 13.18 25.67 57.44
CA ILE A 6 14.63 25.36 57.41
C ILE A 6 14.92 24.04 56.67
N PHE A 7 16.02 24.03 55.90
CA PHE A 7 16.72 22.89 55.28
C PHE A 7 17.60 22.15 56.31
N ALA A 8 17.63 20.82 56.29
CA ALA A 8 18.66 20.04 56.99
C ALA A 8 19.28 19.01 56.03
N LEU A 9 20.49 19.35 55.56
CA LEU A 9 21.46 18.46 54.90
C LEU A 9 22.28 17.76 55.97
N LEU A 10 22.37 16.44 55.92
CA LEU A 10 23.35 15.66 56.69
C LEU A 10 24.39 15.10 55.73
N PHE A 11 25.61 15.63 55.85
CA PHE A 11 26.84 15.07 55.31
C PHE A 11 27.33 13.94 56.21
N GLY A 12 27.71 12.82 55.62
CA GLY A 12 28.56 11.80 56.22
C GLY A 12 29.63 11.39 55.22
N ALA A 13 30.88 11.78 55.47
CA ALA A 13 32.07 11.34 54.76
C ALA A 13 32.80 10.31 55.64
N ILE A 14 33.18 9.16 55.08
CA ILE A 14 34.33 8.37 55.56
C ILE A 14 35.06 7.72 54.36
N ASP A 15 36.33 8.06 54.31
CA ASP A 15 37.54 7.59 53.61
C ASP A 15 37.57 6.36 52.68
N ALA A 16 38.09 6.65 51.47
CA ALA A 16 39.36 6.17 50.89
C ALA A 16 39.84 4.72 51.13
N SER A 17 40.01 3.97 50.03
CA SER A 17 41.28 3.30 49.70
C SER A 17 41.37 2.88 48.23
N ASN A 18 42.38 3.46 47.57
CA ASN A 18 43.16 3.05 46.39
C ASN A 18 42.90 1.65 45.78
N ALA A 19 42.87 1.55 44.44
CA ALA A 19 44.08 1.23 43.66
C ALA A 19 43.81 0.93 42.17
N ALA A 20 44.68 1.49 41.33
CA ALA A 20 45.17 1.01 40.04
C ALA A 20 44.27 1.11 38.78
N GLU A 21 44.48 2.21 38.06
CA GLU A 21 44.56 2.19 36.60
C GLU A 21 45.81 1.43 36.12
N GLU A 22 45.69 0.67 35.03
CA GLU A 22 46.71 0.29 34.03
C GLU A 22 45.98 -0.64 33.03
N SER A 23 46.20 -0.72 31.72
CA SER A 23 47.07 -0.05 30.75
C SER A 23 46.56 -0.49 29.36
N LEU A 24 46.62 0.43 28.40
CA LEU A 24 46.24 0.22 27.00
C LEU A 24 47.16 -0.79 26.27
N GLY A 25 46.56 -1.42 25.25
CA GLY A 25 47.15 -1.94 24.01
C GLY A 25 48.64 -2.33 23.97
N THR A 26 48.90 -3.62 23.73
CA THR A 26 49.83 -4.13 22.70
C THR A 26 49.66 -5.66 22.62
N LYS A 27 49.16 -6.19 21.50
CA LYS A 27 49.67 -7.41 20.83
C LYS A 27 48.78 -7.83 19.66
N ILE A 28 49.17 -7.36 18.48
CA ILE A 28 48.84 -7.95 17.18
C ILE A 28 49.89 -9.04 16.89
N LYS A 29 49.44 -10.14 16.25
CA LYS A 29 50.16 -11.13 15.42
C LYS A 29 50.33 -12.55 16.00
N LYS A 30 50.07 -13.51 15.10
CA LYS A 30 49.97 -14.99 15.21
C LYS A 30 48.59 -15.43 15.69
N ILE A 31 47.77 -16.17 14.94
CA ILE A 31 48.09 -17.36 14.14
C ILE A 31 47.21 -17.39 12.88
N LEU A 32 47.89 -17.48 11.74
CA LEU A 32 47.39 -17.90 10.42
C LEU A 32 47.62 -19.42 10.38
N GLU A 33 46.59 -20.23 10.09
CA GLU A 33 46.61 -21.35 9.12
C GLU A 33 45.41 -22.33 9.30
N PRO A 34 44.97 -23.02 8.22
CA PRO A 34 43.65 -23.68 8.15
C PRO A 34 43.67 -25.22 8.03
N THR A 35 42.47 -25.82 8.20
CA THR A 35 42.00 -27.17 7.74
C THR A 35 42.48 -28.41 8.55
N PRO A 36 41.75 -29.56 8.59
CA PRO A 36 41.32 -30.36 7.43
C PRO A 36 39.82 -30.76 7.35
N THR A 37 39.36 -30.85 6.11
CA THR A 37 38.12 -31.49 5.61
C THR A 37 38.19 -33.02 5.73
N PRO A 38 37.06 -33.74 5.95
CA PRO A 38 36.99 -35.16 5.62
C PRO A 38 36.37 -35.40 4.24
N ALA A 39 37.10 -36.13 3.40
CA ALA A 39 36.70 -36.57 2.07
C ALA A 39 35.93 -37.91 2.08
N ARG A 40 34.80 -37.89 1.36
CA ARG A 40 34.15 -38.92 0.51
C ARG A 40 34.63 -40.38 0.60
N LYS A 41 33.71 -41.30 0.91
CA LYS A 41 33.77 -42.73 0.52
C LYS A 41 32.83 -43.00 -0.67
N HIS A 42 33.41 -43.56 -1.74
CA HIS A 42 32.67 -44.17 -2.86
C HIS A 42 32.33 -45.63 -2.54
N ARG A 43 31.11 -46.08 -2.90
CA ARG A 43 30.89 -47.46 -3.36
C ARG A 43 29.81 -47.51 -4.45
N LYS A 44 30.04 -48.43 -5.38
CA LYS A 44 29.55 -48.53 -6.77
C LYS A 44 28.15 -49.15 -6.91
N SER A 45 27.44 -48.66 -7.94
CA SER A 45 26.66 -49.35 -8.99
C SER A 45 25.59 -50.40 -8.62
N SER A 46 24.36 -50.12 -9.07
CA SER A 46 23.65 -51.01 -10.00
C SER A 46 22.75 -50.20 -10.95
N ALA A 47 22.89 -50.50 -12.25
CA ALA A 47 22.14 -49.90 -13.35
C ALA A 47 20.81 -50.61 -13.57
N LYS A 48 19.79 -49.88 -14.06
CA LYS A 48 18.92 -50.34 -15.16
C LYS A 48 18.03 -49.22 -15.73
N LYS A 49 18.26 -48.98 -17.03
CA LYS A 49 17.30 -48.78 -18.13
C LYS A 49 16.75 -47.36 -18.42
N ALA A 50 17.24 -46.83 -19.56
CA ALA A 50 16.71 -45.78 -20.44
C ALA A 50 15.30 -46.14 -20.97
N THR A 51 14.43 -45.30 -21.55
CA THR A 51 14.44 -44.05 -22.37
C THR A 51 12.92 -43.69 -22.59
N PRO A 52 12.47 -42.68 -23.37
CA PRO A 52 12.94 -41.32 -23.63
C PRO A 52 11.87 -40.21 -23.41
N THR A 53 12.36 -38.98 -23.30
CA THR A 53 11.68 -37.71 -23.55
C THR A 53 11.34 -37.53 -25.04
N PRO A 54 10.18 -36.95 -25.42
CA PRO A 54 10.04 -36.31 -26.73
C PRO A 54 10.37 -34.81 -26.65
N SER A 55 11.38 -34.39 -27.41
CA SER A 55 11.60 -32.98 -27.81
C SER A 55 10.82 -32.68 -29.11
N PRO A 56 10.66 -31.40 -29.49
CA PRO A 56 9.51 -30.90 -30.26
C PRO A 56 9.62 -31.14 -31.76
N THR A 57 8.51 -31.53 -32.39
CA THR A 57 8.41 -31.68 -33.85
C THR A 57 7.98 -30.39 -34.52
N ALA A 58 8.67 -30.10 -35.62
CA ALA A 58 8.68 -28.90 -36.42
C ALA A 58 7.39 -28.61 -37.21
N LEU A 59 7.19 -27.30 -37.47
CA LEU A 59 6.38 -26.74 -38.56
C LEU A 59 6.73 -27.35 -39.93
N PRO A 60 5.73 -27.57 -40.81
CA PRO A 60 5.95 -27.57 -42.25
C PRO A 60 5.60 -26.20 -42.86
N LYS A 61 6.61 -25.55 -43.46
CA LYS A 61 6.47 -24.49 -44.48
C LYS A 61 6.59 -25.11 -45.88
N ARG A 62 5.68 -24.74 -46.81
CA ARG A 62 5.83 -24.52 -48.28
C ARG A 62 4.42 -24.65 -48.92
N LYS A 63 3.95 -23.82 -49.86
CA LYS A 63 4.51 -23.27 -51.12
C LYS A 63 3.91 -21.86 -51.36
N LYS A 64 4.66 -20.79 -51.65
CA LYS A 64 5.16 -20.29 -52.97
C LYS A 64 4.13 -20.34 -54.12
N ALA A 65 3.56 -19.18 -54.46
CA ALA A 65 3.36 -18.71 -55.84
C ALA A 65 3.19 -17.17 -55.84
N SER A 66 4.02 -16.48 -56.62
CA SER A 66 3.86 -15.11 -57.13
C SER A 66 3.82 -15.25 -58.66
N PRO A 67 3.21 -14.30 -59.40
CA PRO A 67 4.02 -13.23 -59.95
C PRO A 67 3.38 -11.84 -59.91
N THR A 68 4.23 -10.82 -59.80
CA THR A 68 3.99 -9.40 -60.11
C THR A 68 3.91 -9.20 -61.64
N PRO A 69 3.41 -8.05 -62.16
CA PRO A 69 4.24 -6.85 -62.23
C PRO A 69 3.51 -5.53 -61.89
N SER A 70 4.31 -4.55 -61.44
CA SER A 70 4.00 -3.12 -61.32
C SER A 70 3.98 -2.46 -62.71
N PRO A 71 3.42 -1.24 -62.88
CA PRO A 71 4.20 -0.03 -62.59
C PRO A 71 3.41 1.14 -61.95
N SER A 72 4.11 1.95 -61.15
CA SER A 72 3.74 3.36 -60.86
C SER A 72 4.01 4.26 -62.09
N PRO A 73 3.44 5.48 -62.14
CA PRO A 73 4.26 6.62 -61.81
C PRO A 73 3.56 7.76 -61.03
N THR A 74 4.43 8.48 -60.33
CA THR A 74 4.28 9.75 -59.63
C THR A 74 3.94 10.91 -60.55
N SER A 75 3.29 11.96 -60.02
CA SER A 75 3.59 13.34 -60.47
C SER A 75 3.55 14.33 -59.31
N LYS A 76 4.67 15.06 -59.18
CA LYS A 76 4.81 16.32 -58.45
C LYS A 76 4.48 17.44 -59.44
N ALA A 77 3.82 18.51 -58.99
CA ALA A 77 3.97 19.82 -59.63
C ALA A 77 3.93 20.94 -58.58
N LYS A 78 5.03 21.70 -58.53
CA LYS A 78 5.21 22.99 -57.86
C LYS A 78 4.99 24.11 -58.89
N SER A 79 4.39 25.22 -58.46
CA SER A 79 4.65 26.58 -58.99
C SER A 79 4.19 27.61 -57.93
N LYS A 80 5.06 28.31 -57.18
CA LYS A 80 5.68 29.64 -57.48
C LYS A 80 4.61 30.69 -57.89
N ARG A 81 4.44 31.89 -57.28
CA ARG A 81 5.37 32.86 -56.66
C ARG A 81 4.64 34.18 -56.27
N LYS A 82 5.08 34.85 -55.17
CA LYS A 82 5.00 36.31 -54.83
C LYS A 82 3.61 36.91 -54.46
N LYS A 83 3.43 37.95 -53.60
CA LYS A 83 4.29 38.89 -52.84
C LYS A 83 3.40 39.62 -51.79
N ALA A 84 4.00 39.98 -50.64
CA ALA A 84 3.85 41.20 -49.80
C ALA A 84 2.48 41.76 -49.34
N SER A 85 2.45 42.05 -48.03
CA SER A 85 1.53 42.87 -47.19
C SER A 85 1.37 44.33 -47.67
N PRO A 86 0.33 45.08 -47.24
CA PRO A 86 0.33 45.76 -45.92
C PRO A 86 -1.01 45.79 -45.17
N THR A 87 -0.92 45.97 -43.84
CA THR A 87 -1.99 46.33 -42.88
C THR A 87 -2.55 47.73 -43.16
N PRO A 88 -3.85 47.98 -42.86
CA PRO A 88 -4.17 48.86 -41.72
C PRO A 88 -5.38 48.37 -40.86
N THR A 89 -5.36 48.76 -39.59
CA THR A 89 -6.47 48.79 -38.59
C THR A 89 -6.92 50.27 -38.48
N PRO A 90 -8.10 50.70 -37.96
CA PRO A 90 -9.15 50.02 -37.15
C PRO A 90 -10.60 50.22 -37.64
N SER A 91 -11.54 49.47 -37.04
CA SER A 91 -12.76 49.97 -36.37
C SER A 91 -14.00 49.08 -36.58
N GLU A 92 -14.71 48.88 -35.47
CA GLU A 92 -16.14 48.53 -35.31
C GLU A 92 -16.63 47.07 -35.49
N SER A 93 -16.91 46.47 -34.31
CA SER A 93 -17.96 45.49 -33.96
C SER A 93 -19.34 45.92 -34.53
N PRO A 94 -20.32 45.02 -34.84
CA PRO A 94 -20.83 44.03 -33.90
C PRO A 94 -21.30 42.67 -34.48
N SER A 95 -21.81 41.85 -33.57
CA SER A 95 -22.73 40.69 -33.73
C SER A 95 -22.15 39.29 -33.87
N GLU A 96 -22.11 38.63 -32.69
CA GLU A 96 -22.73 37.34 -32.38
C GLU A 96 -22.78 36.27 -33.48
N THR A 97 -22.00 35.20 -33.28
CA THR A 97 -22.38 33.85 -33.71
C THR A 97 -21.84 32.88 -32.67
N GLU A 98 -22.76 32.32 -31.88
CA GLU A 98 -22.47 31.27 -30.90
C GLU A 98 -21.91 30.03 -31.60
N THR A 99 -20.71 29.62 -31.19
CA THR A 99 -20.13 28.32 -31.55
C THR A 99 -20.46 27.34 -30.42
N PRO A 100 -21.13 26.21 -30.67
CA PRO A 100 -21.37 25.22 -29.62
C PRO A 100 -20.06 24.50 -29.26
N SER A 101 -19.74 24.57 -27.97
CA SER A 101 -18.65 23.87 -27.31
C SER A 101 -18.84 22.34 -27.38
N PRO A 102 -17.79 21.54 -27.62
CA PRO A 102 -17.92 20.09 -27.67
C PRO A 102 -18.17 19.50 -26.27
N THR A 103 -19.27 18.77 -26.15
CA THR A 103 -19.66 17.91 -25.03
C THR A 103 -18.53 16.95 -24.63
N PRO A 104 -18.09 16.90 -23.36
CA PRO A 104 -17.20 15.86 -22.88
C PRO A 104 -17.89 14.49 -22.94
N ALA A 105 -17.27 13.54 -23.64
CA ALA A 105 -17.69 12.16 -23.68
C ALA A 105 -17.68 11.54 -22.26
N GLU A 106 -18.83 11.05 -21.81
CA GLU A 106 -18.93 10.24 -20.60
C GLU A 106 -18.07 8.97 -20.74
N ARG A 107 -17.03 8.89 -19.91
CA ARG A 107 -16.29 7.65 -19.66
C ARG A 107 -17.17 6.72 -18.82
N PRO A 108 -17.25 5.41 -19.12
CA PRO A 108 -18.14 4.52 -18.38
C PRO A 108 -17.74 4.45 -16.90
N THR A 109 -18.69 4.84 -16.04
CA THR A 109 -18.62 4.72 -14.58
C THR A 109 -18.55 3.24 -14.20
N PRO A 110 -17.53 2.78 -13.44
CA PRO A 110 -17.50 1.40 -12.96
C PRO A 110 -18.69 1.15 -12.03
N SER A 111 -19.47 0.11 -12.33
CA SER A 111 -20.61 -0.30 -11.51
C SER A 111 -20.15 -0.71 -10.10
N PRO A 112 -20.78 -0.19 -9.04
CA PRO A 112 -20.53 -0.65 -7.68
C PRO A 112 -20.77 -2.15 -7.56
N PRO A 113 -20.03 -2.88 -6.70
CA PRO A 113 -20.43 -4.23 -6.33
C PRO A 113 -21.87 -4.20 -5.82
N GLU A 114 -22.65 -5.18 -6.27
CA GLU A 114 -24.06 -5.38 -5.95
C GLU A 114 -24.30 -5.19 -4.45
N ARG A 115 -25.08 -4.16 -4.11
CA ARG A 115 -25.47 -3.82 -2.74
C ARG A 115 -25.92 -5.09 -2.03
N ALA A 116 -25.22 -5.48 -0.95
CA ALA A 116 -25.73 -6.52 -0.08
C ALA A 116 -27.17 -6.17 0.30
N ALA A 117 -28.11 -7.05 -0.06
CA ALA A 117 -29.53 -6.87 0.20
C ALA A 117 -29.76 -6.49 1.68
N PRO A 118 -30.70 -5.58 1.97
CA PRO A 118 -31.01 -5.19 3.34
C PRO A 118 -31.67 -6.38 4.04
N GLY A 119 -30.90 -7.15 4.82
CA GLY A 119 -31.43 -8.35 5.46
C GLY A 119 -30.43 -9.23 6.22
N LYS A 120 -29.12 -9.09 6.01
CA LYS A 120 -28.17 -9.77 6.90
C LYS A 120 -28.00 -8.93 8.16
N LYS A 121 -28.37 -9.48 9.33
CA LYS A 121 -28.08 -8.90 10.65
C LYS A 121 -26.58 -8.65 10.75
N ALA A 122 -26.16 -7.44 10.39
CA ALA A 122 -24.78 -7.03 10.45
C ALA A 122 -24.37 -6.94 11.91
N TRP A 123 -23.22 -7.52 12.26
CA TRP A 123 -22.67 -7.30 13.59
C TRP A 123 -22.26 -5.83 13.71
N PRO A 124 -22.47 -5.18 14.87
CA PRO A 124 -22.18 -3.76 15.05
C PRO A 124 -20.70 -3.46 14.79
N ASN A 125 -20.38 -2.21 14.47
CA ASN A 125 -18.98 -1.80 14.31
C ASN A 125 -18.20 -2.04 15.60
N VAL A 126 -16.91 -2.34 15.47
CA VAL A 126 -16.02 -2.56 16.61
C VAL A 126 -14.98 -1.46 16.66
N SER A 127 -14.73 -0.99 17.87
CA SER A 127 -13.63 -0.10 18.22
C SER A 127 -12.68 -0.81 19.16
N LEU A 128 -11.43 -0.37 19.18
CA LEU A 128 -10.45 -0.71 20.20
C LEU A 128 -10.06 0.58 20.94
N SER A 129 -9.75 0.45 22.22
CA SER A 129 -9.06 1.47 22.97
C SER A 129 -7.53 1.34 22.77
N PRO A 130 -6.78 2.45 22.86
CA PRO A 130 -5.31 2.43 22.90
C PRO A 130 -4.71 1.37 23.83
N GLY A 131 -5.28 1.22 25.02
CA GLY A 131 -4.83 0.26 26.02
C GLY A 131 -4.99 -1.20 25.63
N GLU A 132 -5.75 -1.51 24.57
CA GLU A 132 -5.91 -2.87 24.02
C GLU A 132 -4.88 -3.21 22.93
N LEU A 133 -4.04 -2.26 22.52
CA LEU A 133 -2.97 -2.47 21.55
C LEU A 133 -1.62 -2.66 22.28
N ILE A 134 -0.86 -3.67 21.86
CA ILE A 134 0.47 -3.97 22.40
C ILE A 134 1.39 -2.77 22.13
N ASP A 135 2.12 -2.35 23.17
CA ASP A 135 3.12 -1.28 23.12
C ASP A 135 2.62 0.07 22.58
N TYR A 136 1.32 0.33 22.61
CA TYR A 136 0.73 1.56 22.05
C TYR A 136 1.42 2.84 22.56
N ASP A 137 1.75 2.89 23.86
CA ASP A 137 2.37 4.06 24.48
C ASP A 137 3.79 4.36 23.93
N THR A 138 4.42 3.39 23.27
CA THR A 138 5.72 3.54 22.60
C THR A 138 5.60 4.06 21.17
N TYR A 139 4.40 4.08 20.60
CA TYR A 139 4.21 4.54 19.22
C TYR A 139 4.52 6.05 19.12
N PRO A 140 5.12 6.51 18.00
CA PRO A 140 5.37 7.93 17.79
C PRO A 140 4.12 8.78 17.99
N SER A 141 4.29 9.98 18.55
CA SER A 141 3.20 10.89 18.92
C SER A 141 2.20 11.09 17.77
N LYS A 142 2.73 11.33 16.57
CA LYS A 142 1.94 11.57 15.37
C LYS A 142 1.20 10.31 14.89
N VAL A 143 1.82 9.14 15.03
CA VAL A 143 1.17 7.86 14.73
C VAL A 143 -0.03 7.67 15.65
N ARG A 144 0.14 7.85 16.97
CA ARG A 144 -0.96 7.75 17.93
C ARG A 144 -2.12 8.69 17.58
N GLN A 145 -1.83 9.94 17.23
CA GLN A 145 -2.85 10.92 16.81
C GLN A 145 -3.70 10.41 15.62
N ILE A 146 -3.06 9.82 14.60
CA ILE A 146 -3.71 9.25 13.42
C ILE A 146 -4.57 8.04 13.82
N LEU A 147 -4.03 7.13 14.64
CA LEU A 147 -4.75 5.94 15.08
C LEU A 147 -5.95 6.29 15.96
N ASP A 148 -5.79 7.23 16.89
CA ASP A 148 -6.87 7.74 17.75
C ASP A 148 -7.99 8.37 16.93
N ALA A 149 -7.66 9.18 15.91
CA ALA A 149 -8.65 9.76 15.01
C ALA A 149 -9.41 8.67 14.22
N GLY A 150 -8.71 7.65 13.73
CA GLY A 150 -9.33 6.50 13.06
C GLY A 150 -10.24 5.70 13.98
N LEU A 151 -9.78 5.39 15.20
CA LEU A 151 -10.56 4.67 16.22
C LEU A 151 -11.77 5.49 16.69
N ALA A 152 -11.67 6.82 16.75
CA ALA A 152 -12.82 7.68 17.07
C ALA A 152 -13.95 7.55 16.03
N LEU A 153 -13.62 7.44 14.73
CA LEU A 153 -14.62 7.23 13.68
C LEU A 153 -15.36 5.89 13.80
N THR A 154 -14.70 4.84 14.29
CA THR A 154 -15.35 3.52 14.49
C THR A 154 -16.50 3.58 15.52
N LYS A 155 -16.49 4.58 16.41
CA LYS A 155 -17.53 4.79 17.44
C LYS A 155 -18.77 5.51 16.90
N GLN A 156 -18.74 5.99 15.66
CA GLN A 156 -19.82 6.78 15.06
C GLN A 156 -20.84 5.93 14.27
N ASN A 157 -20.72 4.60 14.30
CA ASN A 157 -21.61 3.66 13.60
C ASN A 157 -21.77 3.97 12.09
N LEU A 158 -20.66 4.31 11.44
CA LEU A 158 -20.63 4.67 10.02
C LEU A 158 -20.63 3.40 9.14
N GLY A 159 -21.47 3.41 8.12
CA GLY A 159 -21.55 2.36 7.10
C GLY A 159 -20.44 2.45 6.05
N TYR A 160 -20.50 1.55 5.06
CA TYR A 160 -19.65 1.63 3.87
C TYR A 160 -20.42 2.33 2.75
N THR A 161 -19.91 3.47 2.29
CA THR A 161 -20.52 4.24 1.20
C THR A 161 -19.48 4.51 0.13
N TYR A 162 -19.58 3.80 -1.00
CA TYR A 162 -18.65 3.95 -2.13
C TYR A 162 -18.60 5.40 -2.61
N GLY A 163 -17.40 5.96 -2.79
CA GLY A 163 -17.20 7.35 -3.21
C GLY A 163 -17.25 8.37 -2.07
N SER A 164 -17.65 8.00 -0.86
CA SER A 164 -17.74 8.94 0.28
C SER A 164 -16.43 9.01 1.08
N ALA A 165 -16.07 10.24 1.48
CA ALA A 165 -14.99 10.51 2.44
C ALA A 165 -15.43 11.39 3.62
N ASP A 166 -16.71 11.76 3.69
CA ASP A 166 -17.24 12.57 4.79
C ASP A 166 -18.09 11.67 5.70
N PRO A 167 -17.74 11.51 6.99
CA PRO A 167 -18.55 10.74 7.94
C PRO A 167 -19.99 11.27 8.06
N LYS A 168 -20.24 12.55 7.77
CA LYS A 168 -21.60 13.13 7.79
C LYS A 168 -22.54 12.48 6.78
N ASN A 169 -22.02 11.81 5.75
CA ASN A 169 -22.81 11.06 4.78
C ASN A 169 -23.29 9.69 5.32
N GLY A 170 -23.08 9.41 6.62
CA GLY A 170 -23.47 8.15 7.27
C GLY A 170 -22.56 6.97 6.94
N GLY A 171 -21.53 7.17 6.11
CA GLY A 171 -20.60 6.14 5.71
C GLY A 171 -19.47 6.66 4.83
N MET A 172 -18.40 5.87 4.74
CA MET A 172 -17.18 6.21 4.02
C MET A 172 -16.71 5.01 3.21
N ASP A 173 -16.02 5.22 2.09
CA ASP A 173 -15.28 4.15 1.42
C ASP A 173 -13.89 3.96 2.03
N CYS A 174 -13.18 2.91 1.60
CA CYS A 174 -11.86 2.58 2.13
C CYS A 174 -10.86 3.74 2.01
N SER A 175 -10.69 4.29 0.81
CA SER A 175 -9.77 5.42 0.57
C SER A 175 -10.25 6.73 1.16
N GLY A 176 -11.56 6.93 1.28
CA GLY A 176 -12.18 8.10 1.87
C GLY A 176 -11.96 8.17 3.38
N PHE A 177 -11.97 7.02 4.06
CA PHE A 177 -11.53 6.91 5.44
C PHE A 177 -10.08 7.38 5.60
N ILE A 178 -9.15 6.86 4.79
CA ILE A 178 -7.74 7.27 4.85
C ILE A 178 -7.60 8.76 4.57
N TYR A 179 -8.23 9.24 3.50
CA TYR A 179 -8.20 10.66 3.12
C TYR A 179 -8.67 11.55 4.28
N TYR A 180 -9.79 11.23 4.92
CA TYR A 180 -10.32 12.02 6.03
C TYR A 180 -9.39 12.03 7.24
N VAL A 181 -8.95 10.86 7.71
CA VAL A 181 -8.04 10.75 8.87
C VAL A 181 -6.72 11.47 8.57
N LEU A 182 -6.18 11.23 7.37
CA LEU A 182 -5.19 12.00 6.62
C LEU A 182 -5.23 13.51 6.87
N GLN A 183 -6.26 14.10 6.30
CA GLN A 183 -6.49 15.53 6.25
C GLN A 183 -6.63 16.16 7.64
N GLN A 184 -7.40 15.51 8.53
CA GLN A 184 -7.60 15.99 9.90
C GLN A 184 -6.30 16.00 10.72
N ASN A 185 -5.31 15.20 10.31
CA ASN A 185 -4.03 15.09 10.99
C ASN A 185 -2.90 15.84 10.27
N GLY A 186 -3.21 16.75 9.34
CA GLY A 186 -2.23 17.67 8.75
C GLY A 186 -1.42 17.08 7.59
N PHE A 187 -1.98 16.12 6.86
CA PHE A 187 -1.40 15.58 5.62
C PHE A 187 -2.23 16.05 4.41
N PRO A 188 -2.08 17.31 3.95
CA PRO A 188 -2.91 17.91 2.91
C PRO A 188 -2.80 17.22 1.55
N ASP A 189 -1.64 16.62 1.29
CA ASP A 189 -1.30 16.03 -0.01
C ASP A 189 -1.81 14.59 -0.18
N VAL A 190 -2.49 14.03 0.82
CA VAL A 190 -3.04 12.67 0.73
C VAL A 190 -4.04 12.59 -0.42
N PRO A 191 -3.85 11.68 -1.40
CA PRO A 191 -4.80 11.55 -2.50
C PRO A 191 -6.13 10.95 -2.05
N ARG A 192 -7.21 11.28 -2.76
CA ARG A 192 -8.56 10.76 -2.47
C ARG A 192 -8.75 9.29 -2.84
N ASP A 193 -8.10 8.82 -3.91
CA ASP A 193 -8.29 7.49 -4.49
C ASP A 193 -7.24 6.49 -3.99
N SER A 194 -7.62 5.22 -3.76
CA SER A 194 -6.72 4.20 -3.22
C SER A 194 -5.49 3.92 -4.11
N SER A 195 -5.64 3.97 -5.44
CA SER A 195 -4.51 3.79 -6.35
C SER A 195 -3.56 4.97 -6.30
N GLN A 196 -4.08 6.18 -6.15
CA GLN A 196 -3.24 7.36 -5.98
C GLN A 196 -2.57 7.39 -4.60
N GLN A 197 -3.24 6.96 -3.53
CA GLN A 197 -2.62 6.79 -2.21
C GLN A 197 -1.47 5.77 -2.26
N TYR A 198 -1.66 4.64 -2.97
CA TYR A 198 -0.58 3.68 -3.21
C TYR A 198 0.59 4.31 -3.98
N VAL A 199 0.32 5.02 -5.07
CA VAL A 199 1.37 5.70 -5.85
C VAL A 199 2.09 6.75 -5.00
N TRP A 200 1.37 7.48 -4.15
CA TRP A 200 1.91 8.48 -3.24
C TRP A 200 2.89 7.85 -2.24
N VAL A 201 2.49 6.77 -1.57
CA VAL A 201 3.39 5.99 -0.68
C VAL A 201 4.59 5.43 -1.44
N ARG A 202 4.37 4.82 -2.61
CA ARG A 202 5.44 4.25 -3.44
C ARG A 202 6.48 5.30 -3.88
N LYS A 203 6.04 6.50 -4.23
CA LYS A 203 6.92 7.61 -4.64
C LYS A 203 7.77 8.14 -3.49
N ALA A 204 7.33 8.00 -2.25
CA ALA A 204 8.12 8.38 -1.08
C ALA A 204 9.27 7.42 -0.77
N GLY A 205 9.31 6.24 -1.42
CA GLY A 205 10.43 5.29 -1.33
C GLY A 205 10.36 4.29 -0.17
N ASP A 206 9.33 4.35 0.67
CA ASP A 206 9.17 3.50 1.85
C ASP A 206 7.97 2.54 1.70
N PHE A 207 8.01 1.73 0.64
CA PHE A 207 6.98 0.73 0.34
C PHE A 207 7.56 -0.68 0.30
N ASN A 208 6.98 -1.56 1.10
CA ASN A 208 7.31 -2.97 1.19
C ASN A 208 6.29 -3.80 0.42
N ALA A 209 6.73 -4.39 -0.69
CA ALA A 209 5.91 -5.31 -1.47
C ALA A 209 5.83 -6.68 -0.79
N VAL A 210 4.64 -7.27 -0.77
CA VAL A 210 4.40 -8.58 -0.14
C VAL A 210 3.86 -9.53 -1.19
N LEU A 211 4.58 -10.63 -1.44
CA LEU A 211 4.21 -11.69 -2.37
C LEU A 211 3.67 -12.91 -1.64
N SER A 212 4.09 -13.09 -0.39
CA SER A 212 3.65 -14.17 0.46
C SER A 212 2.15 -14.07 0.76
N ARG A 213 1.55 -15.24 0.97
CA ARG A 213 0.18 -15.39 1.49
C ARG A 213 0.16 -15.91 2.92
N LYS A 214 1.33 -15.90 3.59
CA LYS A 214 1.49 -16.36 4.97
C LYS A 214 1.66 -15.17 5.92
N GLU A 215 0.90 -15.16 7.00
CA GLU A 215 0.89 -14.06 7.97
C GLU A 215 2.18 -14.00 8.83
N ASP A 216 2.95 -15.08 8.87
CA ASP A 216 4.25 -15.22 9.55
C ASP A 216 5.44 -15.06 8.60
N SER A 217 5.20 -14.54 7.39
CA SER A 217 6.26 -14.23 6.43
C SER A 217 7.17 -13.10 6.92
N PHE A 218 8.47 -13.23 6.68
CA PHE A 218 9.47 -12.18 6.97
C PHE A 218 9.16 -10.85 6.27
N GLU A 219 8.44 -10.90 5.14
CA GLU A 219 7.98 -9.71 4.40
C GLU A 219 7.10 -8.77 5.25
N LEU A 220 6.57 -9.24 6.40
CA LEU A 220 5.74 -8.48 7.33
C LEU A 220 6.48 -8.10 8.63
N ASP A 221 7.80 -8.30 8.70
CA ASP A 221 8.59 -7.99 9.89
C ASP A 221 8.78 -6.48 10.08
N ASP A 222 8.85 -5.73 8.98
CA ASP A 222 8.98 -4.27 8.99
C ASP A 222 7.62 -3.54 9.07
N LEU A 223 6.51 -4.27 9.17
CA LEU A 223 5.17 -3.68 9.24
C LEU A 223 4.95 -2.99 10.60
N LYS A 224 4.76 -1.67 10.57
CA LYS A 224 4.70 -0.80 11.74
C LYS A 224 3.35 -0.10 11.88
N PRO A 225 2.84 0.12 13.11
CA PRO A 225 1.61 0.88 13.34
C PRO A 225 1.61 2.22 12.60
N GLY A 226 0.49 2.55 11.96
CA GLY A 226 0.35 3.71 11.08
C GLY A 226 0.67 3.46 9.61
N ASP A 227 1.26 2.32 9.24
CA ASP A 227 1.46 1.97 7.84
C ASP A 227 0.13 1.82 7.09
N LEU A 228 0.13 2.27 5.84
CA LEU A 228 -0.98 2.06 4.92
C LEU A 228 -0.85 0.69 4.26
N LEU A 229 -1.93 -0.06 4.27
CA LEU A 229 -2.03 -1.42 3.76
C LEU A 229 -2.80 -1.43 2.44
N PHE A 230 -2.33 -2.10 1.39
CA PHE A 230 -2.95 -2.04 0.06
C PHE A 230 -3.34 -3.41 -0.49
N TRP A 231 -4.54 -3.51 -1.06
CA TRP A 231 -5.00 -4.70 -1.79
C TRP A 231 -5.50 -4.33 -3.18
N ARG A 232 -5.44 -5.32 -4.08
CA ARG A 232 -6.16 -5.34 -5.35
C ARG A 232 -7.18 -6.49 -5.37
N GLY A 233 -8.08 -6.48 -6.34
CA GLY A 233 -8.98 -7.60 -6.57
C GLY A 233 -10.10 -7.77 -5.53
N THR A 234 -10.47 -6.70 -4.80
CA THR A 234 -11.63 -6.74 -3.89
C THR A 234 -12.96 -6.41 -4.58
N TYR A 235 -12.91 -5.77 -5.75
CA TYR A 235 -14.00 -5.53 -6.68
C TYR A 235 -13.42 -5.19 -8.06
N ASN A 236 -14.25 -5.22 -9.10
CA ASN A 236 -13.80 -4.94 -10.47
C ASN A 236 -13.58 -3.45 -10.67
N ILE A 237 -12.42 -3.08 -11.21
CA ILE A 237 -12.07 -1.72 -11.58
C ILE A 237 -11.26 -1.72 -12.87
N ASP A 238 -11.36 -0.64 -13.62
CA ASP A 238 -10.52 -0.36 -14.79
C ASP A 238 -9.63 0.87 -14.50
N ARG A 239 -8.60 0.67 -13.68
CA ARG A 239 -7.56 1.66 -13.36
C ARG A 239 -6.21 1.00 -13.15
N ASP A 240 -5.13 1.75 -13.37
CA ASP A 240 -3.75 1.32 -13.17
C ASP A 240 -3.02 2.31 -12.23
N PRO A 241 -2.38 1.86 -11.13
CA PRO A 241 -2.36 0.49 -10.63
C PRO A 241 -3.75 0.04 -10.12
N PRO A 242 -4.11 -1.24 -10.24
CA PRO A 242 -5.45 -1.73 -9.90
C PRO A 242 -5.63 -1.97 -8.39
N ILE A 243 -5.18 -1.04 -7.55
CA ILE A 243 -5.44 -1.08 -6.11
C ILE A 243 -6.92 -0.85 -5.90
N THR A 244 -7.60 -1.73 -5.17
CA THR A 244 -9.04 -1.68 -4.90
C THR A 244 -9.35 -1.37 -3.43
N HIS A 245 -8.40 -1.51 -2.52
CA HIS A 245 -8.67 -1.32 -1.09
C HIS A 245 -7.44 -0.86 -0.32
N THR A 246 -7.68 -0.11 0.74
CA THR A 246 -6.64 0.45 1.62
C THR A 246 -7.14 0.54 3.07
N MET A 247 -6.24 0.33 4.03
CA MET A 247 -6.50 0.36 5.49
C MET A 247 -5.28 0.90 6.25
N ILE A 248 -5.42 1.27 7.52
CA ILE A 248 -4.30 1.65 8.41
C ILE A 248 -4.01 0.51 9.37
N TYR A 249 -2.74 0.10 9.48
CA TYR A 249 -2.31 -0.90 10.45
C TYR A 249 -2.29 -0.33 11.87
N LEU A 250 -2.90 -1.03 12.84
CA LEU A 250 -2.95 -0.61 14.25
C LEU A 250 -1.86 -1.25 15.12
N GLY A 251 -1.21 -2.32 14.63
CA GLY A 251 -0.37 -3.18 15.47
C GLY A 251 -1.09 -4.46 15.88
N ARG A 252 -0.78 -4.96 17.08
CA ARG A 252 -1.34 -6.20 17.62
C ARG A 252 -2.28 -5.94 18.79
N GLU A 253 -3.42 -6.63 18.80
CA GLU A 253 -4.35 -6.62 19.93
C GLU A 253 -3.79 -7.45 21.09
N LYS A 254 -3.75 -6.91 22.32
CA LYS A 254 -3.24 -7.59 23.53
C LYS A 254 -3.94 -8.91 23.80
N ARG A 255 -5.27 -8.95 23.63
CA ARG A 255 -6.11 -10.11 23.95
C ARG A 255 -5.78 -11.33 23.10
N THR A 256 -5.52 -11.15 21.81
CA THR A 256 -5.36 -12.25 20.85
C THR A 256 -3.96 -12.35 20.26
N ASN A 257 -3.12 -11.35 20.50
CA ASN A 257 -1.83 -11.14 19.84
C ASN A 257 -1.92 -11.09 18.30
N LYS A 258 -3.13 -10.93 17.73
CA LYS A 258 -3.34 -10.87 16.29
C LYS A 258 -3.14 -9.45 15.79
N ARG A 259 -2.64 -9.36 14.56
CA ARG A 259 -2.53 -8.10 13.82
C ARG A 259 -3.92 -7.57 13.51
N VAL A 260 -4.14 -6.28 13.76
CA VAL A 260 -5.42 -5.60 13.54
C VAL A 260 -5.20 -4.31 12.75
N MET A 261 -6.25 -3.87 12.07
CA MET A 261 -6.24 -2.69 11.22
C MET A 261 -7.56 -1.93 11.33
N VAL A 262 -7.54 -0.64 11.02
CA VAL A 262 -8.73 0.23 11.03
C VAL A 262 -8.97 0.79 9.63
N GLY A 263 -10.24 0.94 9.29
CA GLY A 263 -10.66 1.57 8.05
C GLY A 263 -12.12 1.33 7.75
N SER A 264 -12.49 1.47 6.48
CA SER A 264 -13.85 1.17 6.02
C SER A 264 -13.87 0.00 5.05
N SER A 265 -14.71 -0.99 5.29
CA SER A 265 -14.82 -2.19 4.44
C SER A 265 -16.24 -2.71 4.33
N ASP A 266 -16.54 -3.37 3.21
CA ASP A 266 -17.82 -4.07 2.96
C ASP A 266 -17.65 -5.59 3.17
N GLY A 267 -17.57 -6.05 4.42
CA GLY A 267 -17.62 -7.48 4.75
C GLY A 267 -16.31 -8.16 5.19
N ARG A 268 -15.28 -7.40 5.59
CA ARG A 268 -14.10 -7.97 6.29
C ARG A 268 -14.49 -8.42 7.70
N THR A 269 -13.66 -9.25 8.33
CA THR A 269 -13.96 -9.81 9.65
C THR A 269 -13.19 -9.13 10.77
N TYR A 270 -13.77 -9.14 11.96
CA TYR A 270 -13.08 -8.95 13.24
C TYR A 270 -13.48 -10.09 14.17
N ASP A 271 -12.50 -10.81 14.71
CA ASP A 271 -12.71 -11.98 15.56
C ASP A 271 -13.66 -13.02 14.92
N GLY A 272 -13.45 -13.26 13.61
CA GLY A 272 -14.25 -14.20 12.81
C GLY A 272 -15.66 -13.72 12.44
N LYS A 273 -16.11 -12.55 12.91
CA LYS A 273 -17.42 -11.99 12.60
C LYS A 273 -17.32 -10.92 11.52
N GLN A 274 -18.14 -11.04 10.47
CA GLN A 274 -18.21 -10.02 9.41
C GLN A 274 -18.69 -8.67 9.95
N ARG A 275 -18.04 -7.61 9.47
CA ARG A 275 -18.34 -6.20 9.78
C ARG A 275 -18.40 -5.39 8.49
N TRP A 276 -19.09 -4.27 8.58
CA TRP A 276 -19.35 -3.38 7.45
C TRP A 276 -19.10 -1.93 7.86
N GLY A 277 -18.66 -1.10 6.91
CA GLY A 277 -18.36 0.30 7.17
C GLY A 277 -17.10 0.51 7.99
N VAL A 278 -17.10 1.59 8.77
CA VAL A 278 -15.92 2.03 9.53
C VAL A 278 -15.78 1.26 10.83
N SER A 279 -14.77 0.40 10.91
CA SER A 279 -14.55 -0.53 12.03
C SER A 279 -13.08 -0.91 12.16
N VAL A 280 -12.74 -1.60 13.25
CA VAL A 280 -11.54 -2.44 13.36
C VAL A 280 -11.78 -3.79 12.69
N PHE A 281 -10.74 -4.34 12.06
CA PHE A 281 -10.74 -5.60 11.34
C PHE A 281 -9.48 -6.42 11.62
N ASP A 282 -9.59 -7.75 11.47
CA ASP A 282 -8.44 -8.66 11.48
C ASP A 282 -7.55 -8.36 10.26
N PHE A 283 -6.24 -8.20 10.48
CA PHE A 283 -5.29 -8.25 9.37
C PHE A 283 -5.05 -9.71 8.99
N LYS A 284 -5.60 -10.12 7.84
CA LYS A 284 -5.46 -11.46 7.27
C LYS A 284 -5.03 -11.38 5.82
N LEU A 285 -4.11 -12.26 5.43
CA LEU A 285 -3.74 -12.38 4.03
C LEU A 285 -4.81 -13.21 3.28
N PRO A 286 -5.21 -12.80 2.06
CA PRO A 286 -6.20 -13.54 1.30
C PRO A 286 -5.73 -14.98 1.00
N PRO A 287 -6.61 -15.99 1.11
CA PRO A 287 -6.27 -17.35 0.72
C PRO A 287 -5.95 -17.41 -0.79
N PRO A 288 -5.20 -18.43 -1.25
CA PRO A 288 -4.99 -18.63 -2.67
C PRO A 288 -6.34 -18.80 -3.40
N PRO A 289 -6.46 -18.33 -4.64
CA PRO A 289 -7.64 -18.60 -5.45
C PRO A 289 -7.83 -20.11 -5.58
N LYS A 290 -9.07 -20.58 -5.43
CA LYS A 290 -9.38 -21.99 -5.70
C LYS A 290 -9.37 -22.19 -7.21
N SER A 291 -8.73 -23.26 -7.67
CA SER A 291 -8.68 -23.61 -9.09
C SER A 291 -10.11 -23.73 -9.64
N GLY A 292 -10.43 -22.97 -10.69
CA GLY A 292 -11.74 -22.98 -11.35
C GLY A 292 -12.70 -21.85 -10.96
N ASP A 293 -12.39 -21.06 -9.92
CA ASP A 293 -13.21 -19.89 -9.59
C ASP A 293 -12.88 -18.72 -10.54
N ALA A 294 -13.82 -18.37 -11.43
CA ALA A 294 -13.76 -17.16 -12.26
C ALA A 294 -13.97 -15.86 -11.45
N LYS A 295 -14.01 -15.95 -10.11
CA LYS A 295 -14.28 -14.82 -9.22
C LYS A 295 -13.00 -14.04 -8.95
N ILE A 296 -13.15 -12.71 -8.94
CA ILE A 296 -12.07 -11.82 -8.54
C ILE A 296 -11.56 -12.23 -7.15
N SER A 297 -10.24 -12.38 -7.04
CA SER A 297 -9.60 -12.85 -5.82
C SER A 297 -8.75 -11.73 -5.23
N PRO A 298 -9.00 -11.32 -3.97
CA PRO A 298 -8.20 -10.30 -3.34
C PRO A 298 -6.73 -10.70 -3.26
N VAL A 299 -5.84 -9.75 -3.49
CA VAL A 299 -4.39 -9.92 -3.32
C VAL A 299 -3.88 -8.77 -2.49
N PHE A 300 -3.22 -9.09 -1.38
CA PHE A 300 -2.46 -8.09 -0.64
C PHE A 300 -1.22 -7.72 -1.45
N VAL A 301 -1.05 -6.42 -1.72
CA VAL A 301 0.04 -5.91 -2.56
C VAL A 301 1.24 -5.54 -1.71
N GLY A 302 1.01 -5.07 -0.50
CA GLY A 302 2.04 -4.62 0.42
C GLY A 302 1.59 -3.47 1.28
N TYR A 303 2.55 -2.85 1.94
CA TYR A 303 2.34 -1.76 2.88
C TYR A 303 3.43 -0.70 2.74
N GLY A 304 3.19 0.48 3.29
CA GLY A 304 4.24 1.49 3.37
C GLY A 304 3.86 2.65 4.28
N ARG A 305 4.89 3.43 4.63
CA ARG A 305 4.75 4.54 5.56
C ARG A 305 4.03 5.70 4.91
N ILE A 306 3.22 6.41 5.70
CA ILE A 306 2.60 7.67 5.30
C ILE A 306 3.72 8.69 4.99
N PRO A 307 3.81 9.21 3.75
CA PRO A 307 4.81 10.21 3.40
C PRO A 307 4.75 11.44 4.31
N GLY A 308 5.90 11.88 4.81
CA GLY A 308 6.02 13.01 5.74
C GLY A 308 5.72 12.67 7.21
N LEU A 309 5.39 11.42 7.53
CA LEU A 309 5.27 10.96 8.91
C LEU A 309 6.67 10.74 9.50
N ALA A 310 7.13 11.66 10.34
CA ALA A 310 8.39 11.52 11.05
C ALA A 310 8.31 10.42 12.12
N GLU A 311 9.36 9.60 12.24
CA GLU A 311 9.59 8.75 13.39
C GLU A 311 10.31 9.62 14.45
N GLU A 312 9.55 10.21 15.38
CA GLU A 312 10.08 10.85 16.60
C GLU A 312 10.28 9.81 17.71
#